data_AF-X1JBR3-F1
#
_entry.id   AF-X1JBR3-F1
#
_cell.length_a   1.000
_cell.length_b   1.000
_cell.length_c   1.000
_cell.angle_alpha   90.00
_cell.angle_beta   90.00
_cell.angle_gamma   90.00
#
_symmetry.space_group_name_H-M   'P 1'
#
loop_
_entity.id
_entity.type
_entity.pdbx_description
1 polymer ?
#
loop_
_entity_poly.entity_id
_entity_poly.type
_entity_poly.pdbx_seq_one_letter_code
_entity_poly.pdbx_strand_id
1 'polypeptide(L)'
;MEMDREEAKGKVRKLWGETRESLAKLGKEAVIVAKKGKEEAMRAARIGKLRLDIVGINRKKDEKFKDMGIRTHELLSKGEIEDAELKGLSKQVEKLLVQLKNKETEIEKTRKVKGEVGL
;
A
#
# COMPACT_ATOMS: atom_id res chain seq x y z
N MET A 1 -5.56 -67.08 -8.07
CA MET A 1 -5.81 -66.18 -6.92
C MET A 1 -4.59 -65.39 -6.45
N GLU A 2 -3.34 -65.83 -6.69
CA GLU A 2 -2.14 -65.03 -6.36
C GLU A 2 -1.86 -63.89 -7.36
N MET A 3 -2.20 -64.10 -8.64
CA MET A 3 -2.02 -63.11 -9.71
C MET A 3 -2.85 -61.82 -9.49
N ASP A 4 -4.07 -61.93 -8.93
CA ASP A 4 -4.92 -60.78 -8.59
C ASP A 4 -4.39 -59.94 -7.43
N ARG A 5 -3.64 -60.53 -6.49
CA ARG A 5 -3.09 -59.82 -5.34
C ARG A 5 -1.88 -58.96 -5.70
N GLU A 6 -1.02 -59.42 -6.61
CA GLU A 6 0.12 -58.64 -7.09
C GLU A 6 -0.34 -57.46 -7.97
N GLU A 7 -1.34 -57.67 -8.82
CA GLU A 7 -1.92 -56.59 -9.64
C GLU A 7 -2.63 -55.53 -8.78
N ALA A 8 -3.33 -55.95 -7.72
CA ALA A 8 -3.94 -55.05 -6.74
C ALA A 8 -2.90 -54.22 -5.97
N LYS A 9 -1.78 -54.84 -5.53
CA LYS A 9 -0.67 -54.12 -4.86
C LYS A 9 -0.02 -53.09 -5.79
N GLY A 10 0.15 -53.43 -7.07
CA GLY A 10 0.70 -52.51 -8.08
C GLY A 10 -0.18 -51.27 -8.28
N LYS A 11 -1.50 -51.47 -8.39
CA LYS A 11 -2.49 -50.38 -8.53
C LYS A 11 -2.52 -49.48 -7.28
N VAL A 12 -2.48 -50.06 -6.08
CA VAL A 12 -2.42 -49.29 -4.82
C VAL A 12 -1.13 -48.49 -4.71
N ARG A 13 0.03 -49.06 -5.08
CA ARG A 13 1.31 -48.32 -5.09
C ARG A 13 1.30 -47.15 -6.07
N LYS A 14 0.73 -47.34 -7.26
CA LYS A 14 0.62 -46.28 -8.28
C LYS A 14 -0.30 -45.15 -7.80
N LEU A 15 -1.48 -45.49 -7.28
CA LEU A 15 -2.44 -44.54 -6.73
C LEU A 15 -1.83 -43.73 -5.57
N TRP A 16 -1.06 -44.40 -4.69
CA TRP A 16 -0.36 -43.74 -3.60
C TRP A 16 0.75 -42.80 -4.07
N GLY A 17 1.48 -43.18 -5.12
CA GLY A 17 2.46 -42.33 -5.79
C GLY A 17 1.84 -41.05 -6.36
N GLU A 18 0.76 -41.20 -7.13
CA GLU A 18 0.01 -40.09 -7.74
C GLU A 18 -0.60 -39.15 -6.68
N THR A 19 -1.15 -39.73 -5.61
CA THR A 19 -1.70 -38.96 -4.47
C THR A 19 -0.61 -38.18 -3.76
N ARG A 20 0.55 -38.79 -3.51
CA ARG A 20 1.70 -38.12 -2.86
C ARG A 20 2.24 -36.98 -3.73
N GLU A 21 2.32 -37.18 -5.04
CA GLU A 21 2.76 -36.13 -5.96
C GLU A 21 1.77 -34.96 -5.99
N SER A 22 0.48 -35.26 -6.03
CA SER A 22 -0.60 -34.26 -6.01
C SER A 22 -0.59 -33.44 -4.71
N LEU A 23 -0.43 -34.11 -3.56
CA LEU A 23 -0.28 -33.45 -2.27
C LEU A 23 0.97 -32.56 -2.21
N ALA A 24 2.08 -33.00 -2.79
CA ALA A 24 3.29 -32.20 -2.86
C ALA A 24 3.13 -30.94 -3.73
N LYS A 25 2.38 -31.03 -4.84
CA LYS A 25 2.03 -29.87 -5.69
C LYS A 25 1.13 -28.90 -4.93
N LEU A 26 0.05 -29.39 -4.31
CA LEU A 26 -0.86 -28.58 -3.51
C LEU A 26 -0.14 -27.87 -2.36
N GLY A 27 0.76 -28.56 -1.66
CA GLY A 27 1.55 -27.96 -0.58
C GLY A 27 2.44 -26.81 -1.09
N LYS A 28 3.08 -26.96 -2.25
CA LYS A 28 3.88 -25.90 -2.89
C LYS A 28 3.01 -24.71 -3.28
N GLU A 29 1.87 -24.96 -3.91
CA GLU A 29 0.91 -23.91 -4.31
C GLU A 29 0.36 -23.15 -3.10
N ALA A 30 -0.01 -23.86 -2.02
CA ALA A 30 -0.49 -23.25 -0.78
C ALA A 30 0.57 -22.33 -0.16
N VAL A 31 1.85 -22.73 -0.15
CA VAL A 31 2.94 -21.87 0.33
C VAL A 31 3.12 -20.63 -0.54
N ILE A 32 2.98 -20.75 -1.86
CA ILE A 32 3.07 -19.61 -2.79
C ILE A 32 1.92 -18.62 -2.54
N VAL A 33 0.69 -19.14 -2.40
CA VAL A 33 -0.49 -18.31 -2.12
C VAL A 33 -0.35 -17.60 -0.77
N ALA A 34 0.11 -18.30 0.27
CA ALA A 34 0.33 -17.70 1.59
C ALA A 34 1.38 -16.58 1.55
N LYS A 35 2.47 -16.77 0.80
CA LYS A 35 3.49 -15.73 0.58
C LYS A 35 2.90 -14.51 -0.14
N LYS A 36 2.16 -14.71 -1.22
CA LYS A 36 1.48 -13.64 -1.96
C LYS A 36 0.51 -12.87 -1.06
N GLY A 37 -0.31 -13.58 -0.28
CA GLY A 37 -1.25 -12.97 0.66
C GLY A 37 -0.55 -12.11 1.73
N LYS A 38 0.58 -12.59 2.29
CA LYS A 38 1.38 -11.81 3.24
C LYS A 38 1.93 -10.53 2.60
N GLU A 39 2.45 -10.62 1.38
CA GLU A 39 2.98 -9.45 0.65
C GLU A 39 1.88 -8.42 0.35
N GLU A 40 0.70 -8.87 -0.06
CA GLU A 40 -0.45 -8.00 -0.29
C GLU A 40 -0.93 -7.31 0.99
N ALA A 41 -1.03 -8.05 2.10
CA ALA A 41 -1.40 -7.48 3.39
C ALA A 41 -0.41 -6.42 3.85
N MET A 42 0.90 -6.68 3.74
CA MET A 42 1.94 -5.68 4.06
C MET A 42 1.85 -4.46 3.15
N ARG A 43 1.56 -4.65 1.86
CA ARG A 43 1.39 -3.55 0.90
C ARG A 43 0.17 -2.69 1.25
N ALA A 44 -0.96 -3.32 1.54
CA ALA A 44 -2.17 -2.63 1.96
C ALA A 44 -1.93 -1.82 3.24
N ALA A 45 -1.24 -2.40 4.22
CA ALA A 45 -0.86 -1.70 5.45
C ALA A 45 0.02 -0.46 5.18
N ARG A 46 1.03 -0.59 4.29
CA ARG A 46 1.88 0.55 3.88
C ARG A 46 1.07 1.66 3.20
N ILE A 47 0.19 1.31 2.26
CA ILE A 47 -0.70 2.28 1.60
C ILE A 47 -1.63 2.93 2.61
N GLY A 48 -2.18 2.16 3.55
CA GLY A 48 -3.03 2.67 4.63
C GLY A 48 -2.30 3.72 5.47
N LYS A 49 -1.06 3.44 5.88
CA LYS A 49 -0.21 4.40 6.60
C LYS A 49 0.00 5.68 5.79
N LEU A 50 0.38 5.57 4.52
CA LEU A 50 0.59 6.74 3.66
C LEU A 50 -0.67 7.60 3.49
N ARG A 51 -1.85 6.97 3.43
CA ARG A 51 -3.13 7.69 3.38
C ARG A 51 -3.41 8.44 4.68
N LEU A 52 -3.13 7.83 5.83
CA LEU A 52 -3.25 8.52 7.12
C LEU A 52 -2.29 9.70 7.22
N ASP A 53 -1.06 9.55 6.73
CA ASP A 53 -0.10 10.65 6.65
C ASP A 53 -0.64 11.79 5.78
N ILE A 54 -1.22 11.50 4.60
CA ILE A 54 -1.85 12.48 3.72
C ILE A 54 -2.99 13.23 4.43
N VAL A 55 -3.86 12.53 5.16
CA VAL A 55 -4.93 13.16 5.94
C VAL A 55 -4.35 14.13 6.98
N GLY A 56 -3.29 13.73 7.68
CA GLY A 56 -2.60 14.60 8.63
C GLY A 56 -1.98 15.84 7.99
N ILE A 57 -1.37 15.70 6.80
CA ILE A 57 -0.79 16.83 6.06
C ILE A 57 -1.90 17.77 5.54
N ASN A 58 -3.00 17.24 5.02
CA ASN A 58 -4.14 18.04 4.57
C ASN A 58 -4.73 18.87 5.71
N ARG A 59 -4.90 18.27 6.90
CA ARG A 59 -5.35 19.01 8.08
C ARG A 59 -4.43 20.18 8.42
N LYS A 60 -3.12 19.95 8.44
CA LYS A 60 -2.13 21.03 8.68
C LYS A 60 -2.20 22.12 7.61
N LYS A 61 -2.41 21.75 6.35
CA LYS A 61 -2.57 22.69 5.24
C LYS A 61 -3.81 23.56 5.44
N ASP A 62 -4.92 22.97 5.83
CA ASP A 62 -6.18 23.67 6.03
C ASP A 62 -6.11 24.61 7.25
N GLU A 63 -5.43 24.20 8.32
CA GLU A 63 -5.10 25.07 9.45
C GLU A 63 -4.28 26.29 8.97
N LYS A 64 -3.25 26.10 8.13
CA LYS A 64 -2.46 27.22 7.60
C LYS A 64 -3.26 28.15 6.69
N PHE A 65 -4.16 27.63 5.86
CA PHE A 65 -5.04 28.47 5.06
C PHE A 65 -6.02 29.28 5.93
N LYS A 66 -6.51 28.69 7.04
CA LYS A 66 -7.33 29.40 8.01
C LYS A 66 -6.53 30.54 8.66
N ASP A 67 -5.31 30.27 9.12
CA ASP A 67 -4.41 31.28 9.69
C ASP A 67 -4.18 32.43 8.69
N MET A 68 -3.91 32.10 7.42
CA MET A 68 -3.74 33.09 6.35
C MET A 68 -5.00 33.93 6.12
N GLY A 69 -6.19 33.30 6.09
CA GLY A 69 -7.45 34.01 5.88
C GLY A 69 -7.75 35.00 7.00
N ILE A 70 -7.54 34.59 8.26
CA ILE A 70 -7.69 35.45 9.43
C ILE A 70 -6.72 36.63 9.33
N ARG A 71 -5.43 36.37 9.08
CA ARG A 71 -4.40 37.41 8.99
C ARG A 71 -4.64 38.38 7.85
N THR A 72 -5.07 37.88 6.69
CA THR A 72 -5.40 38.71 5.53
C THR A 72 -6.57 39.65 5.84
N HIS A 73 -7.61 39.16 6.51
CA HIS A 73 -8.73 39.99 6.94
C HIS A 73 -8.31 41.09 7.93
N GLU A 74 -7.41 40.78 8.88
CA GLU A 74 -6.86 41.77 9.81
C GLU A 74 -6.03 42.85 9.13
N LEU A 75 -5.26 42.50 8.10
CA LEU A 75 -4.44 43.47 7.37
C LEU A 75 -5.31 44.40 6.52
N LEU A 76 -6.32 43.82 5.85
CA LEU A 76 -7.29 44.59 5.07
C LEU A 76 -8.05 45.60 5.94
N SER A 77 -8.43 45.24 7.17
CA SER A 77 -9.12 46.17 8.07
C SER A 77 -8.24 47.31 8.57
N LYS A 78 -6.90 47.14 8.52
CA LYS A 78 -5.91 48.16 8.86
C LYS A 78 -5.39 48.95 7.65
N GLY A 79 -5.80 48.59 6.43
CA GLY A 79 -5.25 49.18 5.20
C GLY A 79 -3.80 48.78 4.90
N GLU A 80 -3.32 47.70 5.52
CA GLU A 80 -1.97 47.17 5.33
C GLU A 80 -2.00 46.08 4.25
N ILE A 81 -0.99 46.04 3.37
CA ILE A 81 -0.96 45.12 2.22
C ILE A 81 0.23 44.14 2.31
N GLU A 82 1.30 44.50 3.02
CA GLU A 82 2.49 43.66 3.16
C GLU A 82 2.65 43.12 4.58
N ASP A 83 2.84 41.81 4.69
CA ASP A 83 3.02 41.15 5.98
C ASP A 83 3.99 39.97 5.86
N ALA A 84 4.99 39.95 6.75
CA ALA A 84 6.03 38.92 6.77
C ALA A 84 5.47 37.56 7.23
N GLU A 85 4.44 37.56 8.07
CA GLU A 85 3.81 36.36 8.60
C GLU A 85 3.04 35.61 7.50
N LEU A 86 2.30 36.32 6.64
CA LEU A 86 1.67 35.77 5.44
C LEU A 86 2.68 35.13 4.49
N LYS A 87 3.84 35.77 4.26
CA LYS A 87 4.94 35.17 3.48
C LYS A 87 5.45 33.88 4.15
N GLY A 88 5.54 33.86 5.47
CA GLY A 88 5.93 32.68 6.26
C GLY A 88 4.92 31.54 6.16
N LEU A 89 3.62 31.84 6.26
CA LEU A 89 2.53 30.87 6.13
C LEU A 89 2.47 30.29 4.72
N SER A 90 2.62 31.12 3.69
CA SER A 90 2.67 30.67 2.28
C SER A 90 3.80 29.65 2.06
N LYS A 91 5.01 29.93 2.54
CA LYS A 91 6.14 28.98 2.46
C LYS A 91 5.87 27.67 3.19
N GLN A 92 5.12 27.70 4.30
CA GLN A 92 4.73 26.48 5.01
C GLN A 92 3.73 25.65 4.19
N VAL A 93 2.75 26.30 3.56
CA VAL A 93 1.79 25.65 2.65
C VAL A 93 2.51 25.01 1.46
N GLU A 94 3.46 25.70 0.82
CA GLU A 94 4.26 25.14 -0.27
C GLU A 94 5.01 23.87 0.15
N LYS A 95 5.63 23.87 1.34
CA LYS A 95 6.28 22.67 1.90
C LYS A 95 5.30 21.51 2.09
N LEU A 96 4.10 21.79 2.60
CA LEU A 96 3.06 20.77 2.80
C LEU A 96 2.56 20.20 1.46
N LEU A 97 2.44 21.04 0.42
CA LEU A 97 2.06 20.60 -0.93
C LEU A 97 3.12 19.68 -1.55
N VAL A 98 4.40 19.99 -1.37
CA VAL A 98 5.50 19.11 -1.79
C VAL A 98 5.44 17.77 -1.05
N GLN A 99 5.18 17.79 0.26
CA GLN A 99 5.02 16.56 1.04
C GLN A 99 3.83 15.72 0.58
N LEU A 100 2.68 16.33 0.28
CA LEU A 100 1.50 15.64 -0.27
C LEU A 100 1.85 14.94 -1.59
N LYS A 101 2.43 15.67 -2.54
CA LYS A 101 2.83 15.13 -3.84
C LYS A 101 3.79 13.95 -3.71
N ASN A 102 4.75 14.05 -2.79
CA ASN A 102 5.70 12.97 -2.51
C ASN A 102 4.99 11.72 -1.97
N LYS A 103 4.04 11.89 -1.05
CA LYS A 103 3.26 10.78 -0.46
C LYS A 103 2.33 10.13 -1.47
N GLU A 104 1.69 10.90 -2.34
CA GLU A 104 0.88 10.38 -3.44
C GLU A 104 1.74 9.57 -4.43
N THR A 105 2.91 10.08 -4.79
CA THR A 105 3.88 9.38 -5.64
C THR A 105 4.34 8.07 -4.98
N GLU A 106 4.55 8.07 -3.66
CA GLU A 106 4.93 6.87 -2.89
C GLU A 106 3.81 5.80 -2.92
N ILE A 107 2.54 6.21 -2.84
CA ILE A 107 1.39 5.31 -3.02
C ILE A 107 1.36 4.72 -4.43
N GLU A 108 1.56 5.55 -5.46
CA GLU A 108 1.59 5.06 -6.85
C GLU A 108 2.70 4.05 -7.09
N LYS A 109 3.92 4.32 -6.60
CA LYS A 109 5.04 3.38 -6.66
C LYS A 109 4.69 2.07 -5.95
N THR A 110 4.12 2.16 -4.76
CA THR A 110 3.70 0.98 -3.97
C THR A 110 2.62 0.15 -4.70
N ARG A 111 1.77 0.78 -5.52
CA ARG A 111 0.77 0.09 -6.37
C ARG A 111 1.40 -0.57 -7.60
N LYS A 112 2.33 0.12 -8.28
CA LYS A 112 2.92 -0.32 -9.58
C LYS A 112 3.86 -1.53 -9.51
N VAL A 113 4.37 -1.92 -8.34
CA VAL A 113 5.17 -3.15 -8.13
C VAL A 113 4.40 -4.45 -8.50
N LYS A 114 3.15 -4.36 -8.96
CA LYS A 114 2.37 -5.48 -9.51
C LYS A 114 2.74 -5.85 -10.96
N GLY A 115 3.46 -5.00 -11.71
CA GLY A 115 3.69 -5.17 -13.15
C GLY A 115 4.83 -6.09 -13.58
N GLU A 116 5.79 -6.41 -12.69
CA GLU A 116 7.05 -7.08 -13.09
C GLU A 116 7.20 -8.51 -12.54
N VAL A 117 6.22 -9.04 -11.81
CA VAL A 117 6.31 -10.38 -11.18
C VAL A 117 5.23 -11.34 -11.68
N GLY A 118 4.85 -11.20 -12.96
CA GLY A 118 3.91 -12.09 -13.64
C GLY A 118 4.53 -12.68 -14.91
N LEU A 119 5.48 -13.60 -14.74
CA LEU A 119 5.71 -14.72 -15.66
C LEU A 119 4.88 -15.90 -15.16
#